data_AF-A0A9N9QJ76-F1
#
_entry.id   AF-A0A9N9QJ76-F1
#
_cell.length_a   1.000
_cell.length_b   1.000
_cell.length_c   1.000
_cell.angle_alpha   90.00
_cell.angle_beta   90.00
_cell.angle_gamma   90.00
#
_symmetry.space_group_name_H-M   'P 1'
#
loop_
_entity.id
_entity.type
_entity.pdbx_description
1 polymer ?
#
loop_
_entity_poly.entity_id
_entity_poly.type
_entity_poly.pdbx_seq_one_letter_code
_entity_poly.pdbx_strand_id
1 'polypeptide(L)'
;MEHVKDPGITSLIRGYLCYTEEDSSHLNVAGWNYPDVPATYTDGAFFMRIPLYHLLGIFTDYKMAISGKHTLRLVGARNDANCMLITGADTKAELVIENIDLKVKYIIPNDGLKIQLLQSVKTDRPILIPFRKWELHELPALNVGSTKEENSTSLWEKISE
;
A
#
# COMPACT_ATOMS: atom_id res chain seq x y z
N MET A 1 5.59 -10.00 -17.10
CA MET A 1 5.12 -8.97 -16.14
C MET A 1 6.33 -8.63 -15.30
N GLU A 2 6.81 -7.40 -15.34
CA GLU A 2 7.94 -7.00 -14.50
C GLU A 2 7.51 -7.10 -13.03
N HIS A 3 8.37 -7.67 -12.20
CA HIS A 3 8.16 -7.76 -10.75
C HIS A 3 8.93 -6.62 -10.10
N VAL A 4 8.27 -5.86 -9.25
CA VAL A 4 8.94 -4.88 -8.38
C VAL A 4 9.29 -5.54 -7.07
N LYS A 5 10.56 -5.51 -6.70
CA LYS A 5 11.08 -5.92 -5.41
C LYS A 5 10.81 -4.80 -4.41
N ASP A 6 10.40 -5.22 -3.22
CA ASP A 6 10.29 -4.40 -2.02
C ASP A 6 9.55 -3.05 -2.19
N PRO A 7 8.34 -3.03 -2.78
CA PRO A 7 7.51 -1.83 -2.89
C PRO A 7 7.27 -1.16 -1.52
N GLY A 8 7.26 -1.97 -0.46
CA GLY A 8 7.11 -1.51 0.92
C GLY A 8 8.21 -0.57 1.40
N ILE A 9 9.46 -0.74 0.95
CA ILE A 9 10.58 0.13 1.37
C ILE A 9 10.37 1.54 0.84
N THR A 10 9.98 1.67 -0.43
CA THR A 10 9.73 2.98 -1.05
C THR A 10 8.56 3.69 -0.35
N SER A 11 7.48 2.96 -0.07
CA SER A 11 6.33 3.51 0.64
C SER A 11 6.64 3.89 2.08
N LEU A 12 7.51 3.13 2.76
CA LEU A 12 7.99 3.44 4.10
C LEU A 12 8.80 4.73 4.12
N ILE A 13 9.78 4.88 3.22
CA ILE A 13 10.59 6.11 3.10
C ILE A 13 9.68 7.31 2.82
N ARG A 14 8.74 7.15 1.89
CA ARG A 14 7.74 8.20 1.60
C ARG A 14 6.91 8.53 2.82
N GLY A 15 6.44 7.52 3.55
CA GLY A 15 5.69 7.71 4.79
C GLY A 15 6.47 8.55 5.80
N TYR A 16 7.73 8.18 6.04
CA TYR A 16 8.62 8.91 6.95
C TYR A 16 8.79 10.40 6.58
N LEU A 17 8.89 10.71 5.28
CA LEU A 17 9.08 12.09 4.81
C LEU A 17 7.79 12.90 4.70
N CYS A 18 6.63 12.25 4.51
CA CYS A 18 5.37 12.92 4.17
C CYS A 18 4.30 12.87 5.26
N TYR A 19 4.44 12.02 6.28
CA TYR A 19 3.42 11.93 7.33
C TYR A 19 3.43 13.14 8.24
N THR A 20 2.23 13.58 8.57
CA THR A 20 1.99 14.54 9.64
C THR A 20 2.04 13.84 11.00
N GLU A 21 2.07 14.62 12.08
CA GLU A 21 1.94 14.08 13.44
C GLU A 21 0.62 13.30 13.62
N GLU A 22 -0.47 13.78 12.99
CA GLU A 22 -1.77 13.11 13.01
C GLU A 22 -1.71 11.75 12.30
N ASP A 23 -1.11 11.68 11.11
CA ASP A 23 -0.94 10.41 10.38
C ASP A 23 -0.13 9.41 11.19
N SER A 24 0.92 9.89 11.86
CA SER A 24 1.77 9.07 12.73
C SER A 24 1.00 8.53 13.95
N SER A 25 0.07 9.32 14.51
CA SER A 25 -0.78 8.85 15.61
C SER A 25 -1.71 7.69 15.18
N HIS A 26 -2.20 7.71 13.94
CA HIS A 26 -3.07 6.67 13.39
C HIS A 26 -2.32 5.37 13.05
N LEU A 27 -1.00 5.44 12.81
CA LEU A 27 -0.16 4.27 12.57
C LEU A 27 -0.02 3.36 13.80
N ASN A 28 -0.18 3.89 15.01
CA ASN A 28 -0.21 3.08 16.23
C ASN A 28 -1.35 2.06 16.19
N VAL A 29 -2.53 2.46 15.71
CA VAL A 29 -3.69 1.56 15.54
C VAL A 29 -3.45 0.54 14.43
N ALA A 30 -2.60 0.89 13.47
CA ALA A 30 -2.15 -0.02 12.42
C ALA A 30 -1.02 -0.95 12.88
N GLY A 31 -0.62 -0.97 14.17
CA GLY A 31 0.43 -1.84 14.68
C GLY A 31 1.85 -1.38 14.38
N TRP A 32 2.00 -0.14 13.92
CA TRP A 32 3.29 0.42 13.52
C TRP A 32 3.81 1.36 14.61
N ASN A 33 4.07 0.79 15.78
CA ASN A 33 4.38 1.49 17.01
C ASN A 33 5.81 1.25 17.52
N TYR A 34 6.75 0.86 16.66
CA TYR A 34 8.15 0.64 17.05
C TYR A 34 8.75 1.90 17.74
N PRO A 35 9.49 1.76 18.86
CA PRO A 35 9.98 0.51 19.47
C PRO A 35 9.00 -0.18 20.43
N ASP A 36 7.81 0.37 20.62
CA ASP A 36 6.81 -0.22 21.51
C ASP A 36 6.32 -1.55 20.96
N VAL A 37 6.03 -2.48 21.90
CA VAL A 37 5.51 -3.79 21.54
C VAL A 37 4.05 -3.64 21.10
N PRO A 38 3.64 -4.21 19.95
CA PRO A 38 2.24 -4.22 19.56
C PRO A 38 1.38 -4.93 20.61
N ALA A 39 0.19 -4.39 20.89
CA ALA A 39 -0.72 -5.00 21.86
C ALA A 39 -1.21 -6.36 21.33
N THR A 40 -0.78 -7.46 21.94
CA THR A 40 -1.23 -8.82 21.61
C THR A 40 -2.43 -9.23 22.46
N TYR A 41 -3.26 -10.11 21.91
CA TYR A 41 -4.33 -10.78 22.64
C TYR A 41 -3.75 -11.82 23.61
N THR A 42 -4.58 -12.33 24.52
CA THR A 42 -4.17 -13.29 25.56
C THR A 42 -3.67 -14.63 25.02
N ASP A 43 -4.03 -14.95 23.77
CA ASP A 43 -3.60 -16.14 23.02
C ASP A 43 -2.32 -15.90 22.20
N GLY A 44 -1.74 -14.71 22.26
CA GLY A 44 -0.58 -14.31 21.47
C GLY A 44 -0.91 -13.89 20.04
N ALA A 45 -2.19 -13.84 19.66
CA ALA A 45 -2.60 -13.32 18.37
C ALA A 45 -2.45 -11.80 18.31
N PHE A 46 -2.23 -11.28 17.10
CA PHE A 46 -2.20 -9.84 16.83
C PHE A 46 -2.98 -9.55 15.55
N PHE A 47 -3.82 -8.52 15.60
CA PHE A 47 -4.60 -8.07 14.46
C PHE A 47 -4.26 -6.61 14.15
N MET A 48 -3.94 -6.34 12.90
CA MET A 48 -3.67 -4.99 12.41
C MET A 48 -4.55 -4.65 11.22
N ARG A 49 -4.87 -3.37 11.09
CA ARG A 49 -5.52 -2.83 9.90
C ARG A 49 -4.66 -1.69 9.36
N ILE A 50 -3.98 -1.95 8.25
CA ILE A 50 -3.17 -0.94 7.58
C ILE A 50 -3.95 -0.38 6.39
N PRO A 51 -4.26 0.93 6.37
CA PRO A 51 -4.76 1.57 5.16
C PRO A 51 -3.80 1.38 3.99
N LEU A 52 -4.32 0.94 2.84
CA LEU A 52 -3.52 0.66 1.62
C LEU A 52 -2.70 1.87 1.14
N TYR A 53 -3.11 3.10 1.46
CA TYR A 53 -2.38 4.30 1.08
C TYR A 53 -0.98 4.36 1.71
N HIS A 54 -0.80 3.79 2.91
CA HIS A 54 0.50 3.70 3.57
C HIS A 54 1.43 2.70 2.89
N LEU A 55 0.88 1.64 2.30
CA LEU A 55 1.65 0.56 1.67
C LEU A 55 2.00 0.84 0.21
N LEU A 56 1.13 1.55 -0.51
CA LEU A 56 1.25 1.73 -1.96
C LEU A 56 1.50 3.18 -2.36
N GLY A 57 1.31 4.16 -1.46
CA GLY A 57 1.45 5.59 -1.78
C GLY A 57 0.48 6.10 -2.85
N ILE A 58 -0.53 5.30 -3.21
CA ILE A 58 -1.50 5.61 -4.25
C ILE A 58 -2.67 6.46 -3.70
N PHE A 59 -3.35 7.16 -4.60
CA PHE A 59 -4.53 7.99 -4.34
C PHE A 59 -4.32 9.29 -3.55
N THR A 60 -3.13 9.57 -3.03
CA THR A 60 -2.91 10.76 -2.19
C THR A 60 -3.06 12.09 -2.93
N ASP A 61 -2.90 12.10 -4.25
CA ASP A 61 -2.99 13.29 -5.09
C ASP A 61 -4.36 13.49 -5.75
N TYR A 62 -5.33 12.61 -5.47
CA TYR A 62 -6.67 12.72 -6.01
C TYR A 62 -7.45 13.82 -5.28
N LYS A 63 -7.50 15.00 -5.90
CA LYS A 63 -8.30 16.14 -5.42
C LYS A 63 -9.78 16.05 -5.80
N MET A 64 -10.17 15.09 -6.65
CA MET A 64 -11.51 14.94 -7.20
C MET A 64 -12.04 13.53 -6.95
N ALA A 65 -13.37 13.39 -6.93
CA ALA A 65 -13.99 12.08 -6.83
C ALA A 65 -13.70 11.22 -8.05
N ILE A 66 -13.44 9.93 -7.80
CA ILE A 66 -13.15 8.96 -8.83
C ILE A 66 -14.46 8.23 -9.15
N SER A 67 -14.79 8.11 -10.43
CA SER A 67 -15.98 7.40 -10.91
C SER A 67 -15.57 6.27 -11.85
N GLY A 68 -16.43 5.25 -11.94
CA GLY A 68 -16.22 4.07 -12.78
C GLY A 68 -15.72 2.84 -12.02
N LYS A 69 -15.28 1.82 -12.76
CA LYS A 69 -14.80 0.57 -12.19
C LYS A 69 -13.37 0.75 -11.69
N HIS A 70 -13.15 0.52 -10.40
CA HIS A 70 -11.82 0.41 -9.81
C HIS A 70 -11.42 -1.06 -9.71
N THR A 71 -10.17 -1.37 -10.05
CA THR A 71 -9.64 -2.73 -9.95
C THR A 71 -8.24 -2.65 -9.37
N LEU A 72 -8.07 -3.27 -8.20
CA LEU A 72 -6.78 -3.47 -7.57
C LEU A 72 -6.37 -4.93 -7.80
N ARG A 73 -5.18 -5.14 -8.34
CA ARG A 73 -4.60 -6.48 -8.52
C ARG A 73 -3.32 -6.54 -7.70
N LEU A 74 -3.32 -7.42 -6.70
CA LEU A 74 -2.15 -7.72 -5.89
C LEU A 74 -1.68 -9.14 -6.24
N VAL A 75 -0.38 -9.32 -6.36
CA VAL A 75 0.25 -10.62 -6.59
C VAL A 75 1.17 -10.87 -5.40
N GLY A 76 0.81 -11.83 -4.57
CA GLY A 76 1.62 -12.22 -3.41
C GLY A 76 2.82 -13.07 -3.79
N ALA A 77 3.81 -13.14 -2.89
CA ALA A 77 4.88 -14.11 -2.97
C ALA A 77 4.33 -15.55 -2.78
N ARG A 78 5.13 -16.56 -3.13
CA ARG A 78 4.73 -17.97 -2.96
C ARG A 78 4.66 -18.39 -1.48
N ASN A 79 5.41 -17.71 -0.63
CA ASN A 79 5.45 -17.94 0.81
C ASN A 79 5.66 -16.60 1.55
N ASP A 80 5.32 -16.59 2.84
CA ASP A 80 5.39 -15.40 3.70
C ASP A 80 6.69 -15.35 4.53
N ALA A 81 7.70 -16.12 4.13
CA ALA A 81 8.97 -16.24 4.86
C ALA A 81 9.70 -14.90 5.02
N ASN A 82 9.50 -13.97 4.09
CA ASN A 82 10.11 -12.65 4.11
C ASN A 82 9.31 -11.62 4.94
N CYS A 83 8.13 -11.98 5.44
CA CYS A 83 7.26 -11.05 6.16
C CYS A 83 7.48 -11.07 7.68
N MET A 84 8.16 -12.09 8.21
CA MET A 84 8.30 -12.32 9.66
C MET A 84 9.74 -12.72 10.00
N LEU A 85 10.29 -12.11 11.06
CA LEU A 85 11.54 -12.54 11.66
C LEU A 85 11.22 -13.39 12.90
N ILE A 86 11.52 -14.69 12.85
CA ILE A 86 11.33 -15.60 13.97
C ILE A 86 12.67 -15.74 14.70
N THR A 87 12.74 -15.23 15.92
CA THR A 87 13.96 -15.25 16.75
C THR A 87 14.04 -16.47 17.67
N GLY A 88 12.94 -17.21 17.88
CA GLY A 88 12.88 -18.42 18.70
C GLY A 88 12.92 -19.70 17.87
N ALA A 89 13.77 -20.66 18.24
CA ALA A 89 14.01 -21.90 17.48
C ALA A 89 12.76 -22.78 17.28
N ASP A 90 11.80 -22.73 18.21
CA ASP A 90 10.57 -23.54 18.19
C ASP A 90 9.29 -22.71 17.96
N THR A 91 9.42 -21.44 17.61
CA THR A 91 8.26 -20.56 17.42
C THR A 91 7.79 -20.62 15.97
N LYS A 92 6.50 -20.91 15.75
CA LYS A 92 5.87 -20.80 14.42
C LYS A 92 4.94 -19.60 14.43
N ALA A 93 5.14 -18.70 13.47
CA ALA A 93 4.26 -17.57 13.22
C ALA A 93 3.60 -17.75 11.85
N GLU A 94 2.31 -17.46 11.77
CA GLU A 94 1.52 -17.50 10.53
C GLU A 94 0.90 -16.12 10.30
N LEU A 95 1.02 -15.62 9.07
CA LEU A 95 0.39 -14.38 8.66
C LEU A 95 -0.85 -14.72 7.83
N VAL A 96 -2.02 -14.33 8.32
CA VAL A 96 -3.28 -14.52 7.60
C VAL A 96 -3.84 -13.17 7.19
N ILE A 97 -4.03 -12.99 5.87
CA ILE A 97 -4.72 -11.82 5.34
C ILE A 97 -6.21 -12.14 5.31
N GLU A 98 -6.96 -11.60 6.28
CA GLU A 98 -8.41 -11.85 6.37
C GLU A 98 -9.19 -11.16 5.24
N ASN A 99 -8.91 -9.88 4.99
CA ASN A 99 -9.63 -9.10 3.99
C ASN A 99 -8.78 -7.95 3.44
N ILE A 100 -8.99 -7.62 2.17
CA ILE A 100 -8.42 -6.44 1.50
C ILE A 100 -9.58 -5.67 0.86
N ASP A 101 -10.00 -4.59 1.53
CA ASP A 101 -11.05 -3.70 1.04
C ASP A 101 -10.47 -2.41 0.46
N LEU A 102 -10.87 -2.07 -0.76
CA LEU A 102 -10.59 -0.75 -1.34
C LEU A 102 -11.80 0.18 -1.11
N LYS A 103 -11.67 1.09 -0.13
CA LYS A 103 -12.70 2.10 0.16
C LYS A 103 -12.39 3.40 -0.59
N VAL A 104 -13.16 3.69 -1.63
CA VAL A 104 -13.05 4.93 -2.43
C VAL A 104 -14.35 5.72 -2.32
N LYS A 105 -14.26 7.05 -2.21
CA LYS A 105 -15.44 7.93 -2.25
C LYS A 105 -16.06 7.86 -3.65
N TYR A 106 -17.20 7.19 -3.76
CA TYR A 106 -17.97 7.07 -4.98
C TYR A 106 -19.06 8.14 -5.03
N ILE A 107 -19.04 9.00 -6.06
CA ILE A 107 -20.07 10.02 -6.27
C ILE A 107 -21.00 9.59 -7.40
N ILE A 108 -22.30 9.58 -7.12
CA ILE A 108 -23.34 9.36 -8.11
C ILE A 108 -23.85 10.72 -8.59
N PRO A 109 -23.78 11.02 -9.90
CA PRO A 109 -24.33 12.27 -10.41
C PRO A 109 -25.85 12.28 -10.27
N ASN A 110 -26.39 13.45 -9.91
CA ASN A 110 -27.83 13.72 -9.92
C ASN A 110 -28.43 13.46 -11.32
N ASP A 111 -29.71 13.10 -11.40
CA ASP A 111 -30.40 12.75 -12.63
C ASP A 111 -30.38 13.89 -13.67
N GLY A 112 -30.45 15.16 -13.22
CA GLY A 112 -30.27 16.30 -14.12
C GLY A 112 -28.89 16.33 -14.79
N LEU A 113 -27.83 16.04 -14.03
CA LEU A 113 -26.47 15.95 -14.57
C LEU A 113 -26.30 14.71 -15.47
N LYS A 114 -26.92 13.57 -15.11
CA LYS A 114 -26.94 12.39 -15.98
C LYS A 114 -27.56 12.69 -17.33
N ILE A 115 -28.71 13.37 -17.37
CA ILE A 115 -29.38 13.73 -18.62
C ILE A 115 -28.48 14.62 -19.48
N GLN A 116 -27.81 15.62 -18.88
CA GLN A 116 -26.87 16.49 -19.59
C GLN A 116 -25.66 15.73 -20.15
N LEU A 117 -25.08 14.81 -19.37
CA LEU A 117 -24.02 13.91 -19.83
C LEU A 117 -24.50 13.02 -20.99
N LEU A 118 -25.67 12.40 -20.87
CA LEU A 118 -26.27 11.57 -21.92
C LEU A 118 -26.57 12.36 -23.20
N GLN A 119 -27.04 13.60 -23.08
CA GLN A 119 -27.24 14.49 -24.22
C GLN A 119 -25.92 14.84 -24.90
N SER A 120 -24.84 15.06 -24.14
CA SER A 120 -23.51 15.31 -24.67
C SER A 120 -23.00 14.10 -25.46
N VAL A 121 -23.18 12.87 -24.93
CA VAL A 121 -22.87 11.63 -25.65
C VAL A 121 -23.73 11.47 -26.91
N LYS A 122 -25.03 11.75 -26.86
CA LYS A 122 -25.93 11.68 -28.03
C LYS A 122 -25.61 12.70 -29.12
N THR A 123 -25.07 13.86 -28.75
CA THR A 123 -24.65 14.91 -29.69
C THR A 123 -23.23 14.70 -30.20
N ASP A 124 -22.65 13.53 -29.94
CA ASP A 124 -21.27 13.15 -30.28
C ASP A 124 -20.24 14.20 -29.84
N ARG A 125 -20.53 14.89 -28.72
CA ARG A 125 -19.61 15.85 -28.14
C ARG A 125 -18.54 15.08 -27.36
N PRO A 126 -17.24 15.32 -27.63
CA PRO A 126 -16.18 14.63 -26.94
C PRO A 126 -16.20 15.00 -25.45
N ILE A 127 -16.29 13.99 -24.59
CA ILE A 127 -16.16 14.15 -23.14
C ILE A 127 -14.72 13.75 -22.77
N LEU A 128 -13.96 14.71 -22.25
CA LEU A 128 -12.62 14.43 -21.74
C LEU A 128 -12.73 13.67 -20.41
N ILE A 129 -12.36 12.39 -20.42
CA ILE A 129 -12.30 11.57 -19.21
C ILE A 129 -10.82 11.38 -18.86
N PRO A 130 -10.32 11.98 -17.76
CA PRO A 130 -8.95 11.73 -17.34
C PRO A 130 -8.81 10.27 -16.89
N PHE A 131 -8.08 9.47 -17.66
CA PHE A 131 -7.68 8.13 -17.28
C PHE A 131 -6.31 8.18 -16.61
N ARG A 132 -6.15 7.42 -15.52
CA ARG A 132 -4.85 7.24 -14.89
C ARG A 132 -4.60 5.77 -14.61
N LYS A 133 -3.42 5.32 -15.01
CA LYS A 133 -2.87 4.01 -14.72
C LYS A 133 -1.64 4.21 -13.84
N TRP A 134 -1.58 3.50 -12.73
CA TRP A 134 -0.38 3.43 -11.90
C TRP A 134 0.25 2.06 -12.14
N GLU A 135 1.52 2.08 -12.52
CA GLU A 135 2.36 0.88 -12.59
C GLU A 135 3.62 1.17 -11.79
N LEU A 136 3.99 0.22 -10.94
CA LEU A 136 5.23 0.27 -10.23
C LEU A 136 6.28 -0.42 -11.11
N HIS A 137 7.42 0.25 -11.31
CA HIS A 137 8.55 -0.29 -12.05
C HIS A 137 9.82 -0.10 -11.23
N GLU A 138 10.74 -1.06 -11.31
CA GLU A 138 12.09 -0.87 -10.83
C GLU A 138 12.92 -0.14 -11.86
N LEU A 139 13.80 0.75 -11.40
CA LEU A 139 14.79 1.34 -12.28
C LEU A 139 15.82 0.26 -12.67
N PRO A 140 16.00 -0.04 -13.97
CA PRO A 140 16.93 -1.09 -14.41
C PRO A 140 18.37 -0.86 -13.92
N ALA A 141 18.77 0.41 -13.77
CA ALA A 141 20.08 0.81 -13.28
C ALA A 141 20.35 0.44 -11.80
N LEU A 142 19.32 0.17 -11.00
CA LEU A 142 19.46 -0.28 -9.62
C LEU A 142 19.61 -1.81 -9.51
N ASN A 143 19.36 -2.56 -10.58
CA ASN A 143 19.46 -4.03 -10.60
C ASN A 143 20.87 -4.55 -10.91
N VAL A 144 21.89 -3.70 -10.97
CA VAL A 144 23.29 -4.10 -11.20
C VAL A 144 23.87 -4.68 -9.90
N GLY A 145 23.54 -5.94 -9.59
CA GLY A 145 24.21 -6.72 -8.54
C GLY A 145 23.36 -7.22 -7.38
N SER A 146 22.03 -7.29 -7.48
CA SER A 146 21.18 -7.86 -6.41
C SER A 146 21.14 -9.40 -6.45
N THR A 147 22.32 -10.02 -6.31
CA THR A 147 22.46 -11.27 -5.55
C THR A 147 23.26 -10.91 -4.31
N LYS A 148 22.56 -10.40 -3.30
CA LYS A 148 23.10 -10.28 -1.95
C LYS A 148 22.12 -10.96 -1.02
N GLU A 149 22.51 -12.11 -0.49
CA GLU A 149 22.09 -12.50 0.85
C GLU A 149 22.69 -11.45 1.80
N GLU A 150 21.98 -10.36 2.05
CA GLU A 150 22.32 -9.44 3.12
C GLU A 150 21.52 -9.86 4.35
N ASN A 151 22.19 -10.57 5.26
CA ASN A 151 21.65 -10.90 6.57
C ASN A 151 21.26 -9.60 7.30
N SER A 152 20.04 -9.59 7.86
CA SER A 152 19.36 -8.40 8.40
C SER A 152 20.13 -7.65 9.50
N THR A 153 21.19 -8.24 10.06
CA THR A 153 22.07 -7.63 11.06
C THR A 153 22.92 -6.50 10.48
N SER A 154 23.24 -6.52 9.19
CA SER A 154 24.17 -5.58 8.55
C SER A 154 23.57 -4.21 8.17
N LEU A 155 22.24 -4.10 8.14
CA LEU A 155 21.56 -2.84 7.81
C LEU A 155 21.47 -1.88 9.01
N TRP A 156 21.40 -2.43 10.23
CA TRP A 156 21.30 -1.63 11.45
C TRP A 156 22.61 -0.96 11.84
N GLU A 157 23.76 -1.61 11.62
CA GLU A 157 25.08 -1.05 11.90
C GLU A 157 25.41 0.19 11.04
N LYS A 158 24.87 0.27 9.82
CA LYS A 158 25.10 1.40 8.90
C LYS A 158 24.25 2.63 9.18
N ILE A 159 23.17 2.51 9.95
CA ILE A 159 22.29 3.64 10.31
C ILE A 159 22.76 4.25 11.65
N SER A 160 23.63 3.57 12.39
CA SER A 160 24.19 4.02 13.66
C SER A 160 25.59 4.67 13.59
N GLU A 161 26.15 4.90 12.40
CA GLU A 161 27.32 5.76 12.16
C GLU A 161 26.88 7.11 11.56
#